data_AF-A0A969L3A5-F1
#
_entry.id   AF-A0A969L3A5-F1
#
_cell.length_a   1.000
_cell.length_b   1.000
_cell.length_c   1.000
_cell.angle_alpha   90.00
_cell.angle_beta   90.00
_cell.angle_gamma   90.00
#
_symmetry.space_group_name_H-M   'P 1'
#
loop_
_entity.id
_entity.type
_entity.pdbx_description
1 polymer ?
#
loop_
_entity_poly.entity_id
_entity_poly.type
_entity_poly.pdbx_seq_one_letter_code
_entity_poly.pdbx_strand_id
1 'polypeptide(L)' 'MARVSYSQLGSTPFRRMVGHNPELLEAFQQLDRAITKQLSLPAELREEVRRHLAYENGCRY' A
#
# COMPACT_ATOMS: atom_id res chain seq x y z
N MET A 1 -13.81 -3.91 -6.78
CA MET A 1 -14.67 -3.20 -5.81
C MET A 1 -14.49 -3.84 -4.44
N ALA A 2 -14.43 -3.03 -3.38
CA ALA A 2 -14.36 -3.55 -2.02
C ALA A 2 -15.64 -4.33 -1.67
N ARG A 3 -15.46 -5.54 -1.14
CA ARG A 3 -16.56 -6.42 -0.68
C ARG A 3 -16.94 -6.16 0.78
N VAL A 4 -16.19 -5.30 1.45
CA VAL A 4 -16.37 -4.90 2.85
C VAL A 4 -16.45 -3.38 2.92
N SER A 5 -17.16 -2.87 3.93
CA SER A 5 -17.16 -1.43 4.21
C SER A 5 -15.75 -0.96 4.57
N TYR A 6 -15.45 0.30 4.31
CA TYR A 6 -14.17 0.90 4.67
C TYR A 6 -14.20 1.44 6.10
N SER A 7 -13.13 1.22 6.88
CA SER A 7 -12.91 1.92 8.14
C SER A 7 -12.76 3.43 7.92
N GLN A 8 -12.91 4.21 8.99
CA GLN A 8 -12.57 5.63 9.00
C GLN A 8 -11.06 5.86 9.13
N LEU A 9 -10.29 4.84 9.52
CA LEU A 9 -8.85 4.91 9.69
C LEU A 9 -8.11 4.57 8.39
N GLY A 10 -7.23 5.46 7.91
CA GLY A 10 -6.36 5.24 6.76
C GLY A 10 -6.60 6.21 5.60
N SER A 11 -5.53 6.54 4.86
CA SER A 11 -5.55 7.56 3.80
C SER A 11 -5.85 7.04 2.39
N THR A 12 -5.75 5.72 2.17
CA THR A 12 -6.02 5.08 0.87
C THR A 12 -7.12 4.03 1.02
N PRO A 13 -7.83 3.65 -0.05
CA PRO A 13 -8.83 2.58 0.01
C PRO A 13 -8.30 1.29 0.64
N PHE A 14 -7.07 0.89 0.29
CA PHE A 14 -6.41 -0.26 0.91
C PHE A 14 -6.16 -0.04 2.41
N ARG A 15 -5.61 1.12 2.81
CA ARG A 15 -5.38 1.43 4.24
C ARG A 15 -6.68 1.46 5.04
N ARG A 16 -7.77 1.95 4.45
CA ARG A 16 -9.10 1.92 5.07
C ARG A 16 -9.71 0.53 5.16
N MET A 17 -9.30 -0.40 4.29
CA MET A 17 -9.66 -1.81 4.39
C MET A 17 -8.95 -2.47 5.59
N VAL A 18 -7.64 -2.25 5.75
CA VAL A 18 -6.89 -2.79 6.91
C VAL A 18 -7.20 -2.05 8.21
N GLY A 19 -7.65 -0.79 8.13
CA GLY A 19 -7.96 0.07 9.27
C GLY A 19 -9.15 -0.34 10.14
N HIS A 20 -9.82 -1.45 9.86
CA HIS A 20 -10.74 -2.08 10.82
C HIS A 20 -10.00 -2.61 12.06
N ASN A 21 -8.71 -2.89 11.92
CA ASN A 21 -7.81 -3.19 13.02
C ASN A 21 -6.70 -2.12 13.06
N PRO A 22 -6.72 -1.19 14.03
CA PRO A 22 -5.72 -0.12 14.16
C PRO A 22 -4.29 -0.63 14.30
N GLU A 23 -4.07 -1.72 15.05
CA GLU A 23 -2.75 -2.32 15.25
C GLU A 23 -2.19 -2.87 13.93
N LEU A 24 -3.04 -3.54 13.15
CA LEU A 24 -2.66 -4.03 11.83
C LEU A 24 -2.35 -2.88 10.86
N LEU A 25 -3.13 -1.80 10.90
CA LEU A 25 -2.86 -0.61 10.11
C LEU A 25 -1.50 0.02 10.47
N GLU A 26 -1.18 0.11 11.75
CA GLU A 26 0.11 0.65 12.20
C GLU A 26 1.28 -0.23 11.73
N ALA A 27 1.20 -1.53 11.93
CA ALA A 27 2.21 -2.48 11.44
C ALA A 27 2.41 -2.37 9.92
N PHE A 28 1.32 -2.28 9.16
CA PHE A 28 1.38 -2.12 7.71
C PHE A 28 2.04 -0.80 7.29
N GLN A 29 1.77 0.30 8.00
CA GLN A 29 2.42 1.58 7.74
C GLN A 29 3.93 1.54 8.01
N GLN A 30 4.37 0.81 9.04
CA GLN A 30 5.79 0.63 9.32
C GLN A 30 6.47 -0.17 8.20
N LEU A 31 5.84 -1.25 7.73
CA LEU A 31 6.32 -2.05 6.60
C LEU A 31 6.47 -1.19 5.33
N ASP A 32 5.42 -0.46 4.96
CA ASP A 32 5.41 0.41 3.77
C ASP A 32 6.51 1.47 3.85
N ARG A 33 6.70 2.09 5.03
CA ARG A 33 7.80 3.04 5.26
C ARG A 33 9.18 2.38 5.11
N ALA A 34 9.38 1.18 5.64
CA ALA A 34 10.67 0.49 5.53
C ALA A 34 11.02 0.22 4.06
N ILE A 35 10.09 -0.37 3.31
CA ILE A 35 10.26 -0.68 1.88
C ILE A 35 10.53 0.59 1.07
N THR A 36 9.80 1.68 1.34
CA THR A 36 9.88 2.90 0.53
C THR A 36 11.05 3.82 0.87
N LYS A 37 11.51 3.85 2.13
CA LYS A 37 12.63 4.70 2.56
C LYS A 37 14.00 4.12 2.19
N GLN A 38 14.13 2.80 2.07
CA GLN A 38 15.41 2.15 1.75
C GLN A 38 15.73 2.11 0.26
N LEU A 39 14.76 2.46 -0.61
CA LEU A 39 14.99 2.57 -2.04
C LEU A 39 15.52 3.97 -2.37
N SER A 40 16.83 4.08 -2.63
CA SER A 40 17.48 5.27 -3.21
C SER A 40 17.15 5.44 -4.70
N LEU A 41 15.86 5.39 -5.04
CA LEU A 41 15.35 5.57 -6.39
C LEU A 41 14.54 6.89 -6.47
N PRO A 42 14.61 7.62 -7.60
CA PRO A 42 13.71 8.73 -7.88
C PRO A 42 12.24 8.34 -7.68
N ALA A 43 11.40 9.32 -7.33
CA ALA A 43 9.99 9.07 -7.04
C ALA A 43 9.27 8.45 -8.25
N GLU A 44 9.52 8.94 -9.47
CA GLU A 44 8.91 8.38 -10.68
C GLU A 44 9.35 6.94 -10.91
N LEU A 45 10.64 6.64 -10.73
CA LEU A 45 11.17 5.29 -10.95
C LEU A 45 10.62 4.27 -9.95
N ARG A 46 10.42 4.66 -8.68
CA ARG A 46 9.76 3.77 -7.69
C ARG A 46 8.36 3.39 -8.13
N GLU A 47 7.63 4.32 -8.73
CA GLU A 47 6.28 4.06 -9.19
C GLU A 47 6.23 3.19 -10.46
N GLU A 48 7.18 3.36 -11.38
CA GLU A 48 7.36 2.40 -12.49
C GLU A 48 7.66 0.99 -12.00
N VAL A 49 8.58 0.84 -11.04
CA VAL A 49 8.89 -0.47 -10.45
C VAL A 49 7.65 -1.10 -9.80
N ARG A 50 6.86 -0.33 -9.05
CA ARG A 50 5.61 -0.84 -8.46
C ARG A 50 4.60 -1.27 -9.52
N ARG A 51 4.40 -0.47 -10.57
CA ARG A 51 3.47 -0.79 -11.66
C ARG A 51 3.91 -2.04 -12.42
N HIS A 52 5.20 -2.17 -12.69
CA HIS A 52 5.74 -3.36 -13.35
C HIS A 52 5.56 -4.61 -12.47
N LEU A 53 5.91 -4.54 -11.18
CA LEU A 53 5.68 -5.65 -10.24
C LEU A 53 4.20 -6.02 -10.14
N ALA A 54 3.30 -5.03 -10.10
CA ALA A 54 1.86 -5.28 -10.07
C ALA A 54 1.41 -6.00 -11.34
N TYR A 55 1.85 -5.53 -12.51
CA TYR A 55 1.55 -6.14 -13.81
C TYR A 55 2.01 -7.60 -13.88
N GLU A 56 3.27 -7.89 -13.53
CA GLU A 56 3.84 -9.25 -13.54
C GLU A 56 3.08 -10.20 -12.59
N ASN A 57 2.52 -9.68 -11.50
CA ASN A 57 1.72 -10.45 -10.56
C ASN A 57 0.21 -10.47 -10.89
N GLY A 58 -0.19 -9.97 -12.06
CA GLY A 58 -1.61 -9.88 -12.47
C GLY A 58 -2.46 -8.97 -11.57
N CYS A 59 -1.81 -8.13 -10.78
CA CYS A 59 -2.45 -7.15 -9.91
C CYS A 59 -2.76 -5.90 -10.72
N ARG A 60 -4.04 -5.60 -10.89
CA ARG A 60 -4.46 -4.35 -11.54
C ARG A 60 -4.21 -3.20 -10.56
N TYR A 61 -3.19 -2.41 -10.88
CA TYR A 61 -2.80 -1.22 -10.13
C TYR A 61 -3.83 -0.09 -10.30
#